data_AF-A0A7S9NEN6-F1
#
_entry.id   AF-A0A7S9NEN6-F1
#
_cell.length_a   1.000
_cell.length_b   1.000
_cell.length_c   1.000
_cell.angle_alpha   90.00
_cell.angle_beta   90.00
_cell.angle_gamma   90.00
#
_symmetry.space_group_name_H-M   'P 1'
#
loop_
_entity.id
_entity.type
_entity.pdbx_description
1 polymer ?
#
loop_
_entity_poly.entity_id
_entity_poly.type
_entity_poly.pdbx_seq_one_letter_code
_entity_poly.pdbx_strand_id
1 'polypeptide(L)'
;MNIASLKHNFINLKDLENPIDMLHAFKDKQDLEINNEQISSLKESIKASKVINITDAEIKEQNRHKILQKVEEILNNYSKNLIYSNNKIHSDELSRGYHFSENSYFKNTKASDSSSMLSTLKSGYLENTKFKNLNDYAYSNTLKTKYGEVEVFLDIYGDNDKLGTTKLENNSYLFSFDSNNDGVLDQKDILFDKLKVKGYDKDGNEKIANLSDVMPRVDLRQFISTNVINHNQIKREELNRKATITNNPDLYVDTKDIDYRHSYYASDPNTLFAAENRYEKIEKNDINNFFKKYAQKDGWVDLRHNNIFGKDSSFKNFAYLKVGFDDTARLSEFNPIIEPSKDYKKDENFSYTKFQKDSFMKFYKDYNAEFDAYNKMIENLGDSLKKFDENADAYISKLEKTKSAKMISMENEFKQATGLEFSISNLKKVKKAFITNEATAAASLQDSDSVIAMKLNKDGTIRLKFDSGREIDVKELYNDTGKLNTSSELKTSINLEAKEMNNVQLNSLDFKDIGFMQGDKIVSLKDAGAIAIANLSNKFESKFLISLNNGKSISTREIYNISYLENDLKSKEKIDERDKFYKKVDIKA
;
A
#
# COMPACT_ATOMS: atom_id res chain seq x y z
N MET A 1 -15.73 13.93 -0.40
CA MET A 1 -16.49 14.80 0.51
C MET A 1 -16.68 16.14 -0.18
N ASN A 2 -17.90 16.67 -0.25
CA ASN A 2 -18.23 17.87 -1.03
C ASN A 2 -17.62 19.12 -0.35
N ILE A 3 -16.69 19.82 -1.01
CA ILE A 3 -15.84 20.89 -0.44
C ILE A 3 -16.60 22.22 -0.21
N ALA A 4 -17.93 22.24 -0.35
CA ALA A 4 -18.70 23.49 -0.45
C ALA A 4 -19.51 23.90 0.81
N SER A 5 -19.38 23.27 1.98
CA SER A 5 -20.23 23.62 3.14
C SER A 5 -19.58 24.49 4.23
N LEU A 6 -18.44 25.14 3.98
CA LEU A 6 -17.77 26.01 4.96
C LEU A 6 -18.44 27.38 5.21
N LYS A 7 -19.68 27.60 4.73
CA LYS A 7 -20.48 28.76 5.15
C LYS A 7 -21.43 28.38 6.28
N HIS A 8 -20.95 28.62 7.51
CA HIS A 8 -21.70 28.83 8.75
C HIS A 8 -22.13 27.58 9.55
N ASN A 9 -21.60 27.49 10.79
CA ASN A 9 -22.26 26.89 11.96
C ASN A 9 -21.62 27.34 13.29
N PHE A 10 -21.14 28.59 13.37
CA PHE A 10 -20.73 29.22 14.64
C PHE A 10 -21.85 30.11 15.13
N ILE A 11 -22.10 30.10 16.44
CA ILE A 11 -23.11 30.97 17.05
C ILE A 11 -22.46 32.34 17.22
N ASN A 12 -22.93 33.32 16.46
CA ASN A 12 -22.49 34.70 16.56
C ASN A 12 -23.39 35.44 17.56
N LEU A 13 -22.77 36.14 18.51
CA LEU A 13 -23.44 36.94 19.54
C LEU A 13 -24.44 37.94 18.95
N LYS A 14 -24.10 38.57 17.83
CA LYS A 14 -24.99 39.52 17.14
C LYS A 14 -26.25 38.86 16.56
N ASP A 15 -26.17 37.58 16.22
CA ASP A 15 -27.31 36.84 15.64
C ASP A 15 -28.29 36.36 16.73
N LEU A 16 -27.85 36.31 18.00
CA LEU A 16 -28.68 35.99 19.17
C LEU A 16 -29.27 37.23 19.84
N GLU A 17 -28.63 38.39 19.72
CA GLU A 17 -29.15 39.67 20.23
C GLU A 17 -30.41 40.14 19.47
N ASN A 18 -30.65 39.62 18.26
CA ASN A 18 -31.82 39.98 17.46
C ASN A 18 -32.45 38.76 16.74
N PRO A 19 -33.31 37.98 17.42
CA PRO A 19 -34.00 36.80 16.87
C PRO A 19 -34.80 37.05 15.57
N ILE A 20 -35.03 38.32 15.25
CA ILE A 20 -35.75 38.82 14.08
C ILE A 20 -34.97 38.56 12.79
N ASP A 21 -33.63 38.64 12.82
CA ASP A 21 -32.78 38.47 11.63
C ASP A 21 -32.67 36.98 11.22
N MET A 22 -32.74 36.05 12.18
CA MET A 22 -32.87 34.61 11.90
C MET A 22 -34.20 34.25 11.22
N LEU A 23 -35.30 34.91 11.61
CA LEU A 23 -36.63 34.65 11.04
C LEU A 23 -36.74 35.15 9.59
N HIS A 24 -36.13 36.30 9.28
CA HIS A 24 -36.04 36.82 7.91
C HIS A 24 -35.16 35.93 7.01
N ALA A 25 -34.04 35.42 7.51
CA ALA A 25 -33.17 34.50 6.77
C ALA A 25 -33.83 33.11 6.51
N PHE A 26 -34.78 32.70 7.35
CA PHE A 26 -35.60 31.49 7.15
C PHE A 26 -36.73 31.72 6.12
N LYS A 27 -37.33 32.92 6.10
CA LYS A 27 -38.36 33.32 5.14
C LYS A 27 -37.84 33.30 3.70
N ASP A 28 -36.64 33.83 3.47
CA ASP A 28 -36.01 33.91 2.14
C ASP A 28 -35.54 32.55 1.59
N LYS A 29 -35.55 31.48 2.41
CA LYS A 29 -35.11 30.13 2.02
C LYS A 29 -36.22 29.12 1.72
N GLN A 30 -37.47 29.41 2.07
CA GLN A 30 -38.57 28.42 1.96
C GLN A 30 -39.87 28.92 1.29
N ASP A 31 -39.91 30.14 0.73
CA ASP A 31 -41.11 30.70 0.05
C ASP A 31 -42.42 30.52 0.85
N LEU A 32 -42.35 30.72 2.19
CA LEU A 32 -43.51 30.65 3.06
C LEU A 32 -44.10 32.05 3.27
N GLU A 33 -45.37 32.25 2.88
CA GLU A 33 -46.16 33.45 3.18
C GLU A 33 -46.58 33.49 4.65
N ILE A 34 -45.68 33.94 5.52
CA ILE A 34 -46.01 34.28 6.92
C ILE A 34 -46.41 35.76 6.96
N ASN A 35 -47.62 36.05 7.47
CA ASN A 35 -48.15 37.40 7.55
C ASN A 35 -47.54 38.21 8.73
N ASN A 36 -47.64 39.54 8.67
CA ASN A 36 -47.02 40.41 9.69
C ASN A 36 -47.64 40.27 11.09
N GLU A 37 -48.89 39.84 11.21
CA GLU A 37 -49.54 39.60 12.50
C GLU A 37 -49.00 38.35 13.20
N GLN A 38 -48.72 37.28 12.45
CA GLN A 38 -48.07 36.06 12.97
C GLN A 38 -46.66 36.36 13.47
N ILE A 39 -45.90 37.20 12.76
CA ILE A 39 -44.58 37.69 13.20
C ILE A 39 -44.71 38.52 14.49
N SER A 40 -45.75 39.37 14.59
CA SER A 40 -45.98 40.19 15.78
C SER A 40 -46.40 39.35 17.01
N SER A 41 -47.22 38.31 16.81
CA SER A 41 -47.60 37.36 17.85
C SER A 41 -46.41 36.48 18.30
N LEU A 42 -45.54 36.07 17.37
CA LEU A 42 -44.28 35.41 17.70
C LEU A 42 -43.35 36.33 18.49
N LYS A 43 -43.27 37.62 18.13
CA LYS A 43 -42.50 38.65 18.85
C LYS A 43 -42.94 38.80 20.30
N GLU A 44 -44.24 38.81 20.57
CA GLU A 44 -44.73 38.88 21.95
C GLU A 44 -44.52 37.58 22.72
N SER A 45 -44.67 36.42 22.06
CA SER A 45 -44.40 35.11 22.68
C SER A 45 -42.92 34.91 23.02
N ILE A 46 -42.00 35.40 22.19
CA ILE A 46 -40.54 35.36 22.43
C ILE A 46 -40.12 36.37 23.52
N LYS A 47 -40.81 37.50 23.65
CA LYS A 47 -40.61 38.44 24.77
C LYS A 47 -41.14 37.88 26.10
N ALA A 48 -42.21 37.09 26.06
CA ALA A 48 -42.88 36.52 27.23
C ALA A 48 -42.22 35.21 27.71
N SER A 49 -41.63 34.43 26.81
CA SER A 49 -40.69 33.37 27.21
C SER A 49 -39.45 34.04 27.77
N LYS A 50 -38.99 33.63 28.96
CA LYS A 50 -37.70 34.06 29.50
C LYS A 50 -36.67 33.92 28.38
N VAL A 51 -36.18 35.05 27.87
CA VAL A 51 -35.05 35.12 26.96
C VAL A 51 -33.99 34.17 27.52
N ILE A 52 -33.60 33.19 26.71
CA ILE A 52 -32.51 32.29 27.07
C ILE A 52 -31.30 33.23 27.22
N ASN A 53 -30.96 33.60 28.45
CA ASN A 53 -29.80 34.42 28.76
C ASN A 53 -28.56 33.55 28.53
N ILE A 54 -28.25 33.25 27.27
CA ILE A 54 -26.97 32.64 26.91
C ILE A 54 -25.94 33.75 27.03
N THR A 55 -25.08 33.63 28.02
CA THR A 55 -23.97 34.55 28.26
C THR A 55 -22.90 34.41 27.17
N ASP A 56 -22.11 35.46 26.96
CA ASP A 56 -20.92 35.42 26.08
C ASP A 56 -20.00 34.25 26.44
N ALA A 57 -19.90 33.91 27.73
CA ALA A 57 -19.14 32.78 28.23
C ALA A 57 -19.72 31.44 27.75
N GLU A 58 -21.04 31.26 27.78
CA GLU A 58 -21.70 30.05 27.27
C GLU A 58 -21.59 29.93 25.75
N ILE A 59 -21.68 31.04 25.01
CA ILE A 59 -21.46 31.04 23.55
C ILE A 59 -20.01 30.72 23.22
N LYS A 60 -19.05 31.29 23.97
CA LYS A 60 -17.63 30.99 23.84
C LYS A 60 -17.36 29.52 24.09
N GLU A 61 -17.93 28.94 25.16
CA GLU A 61 -17.76 27.53 25.50
C GLU A 61 -18.43 26.59 24.48
N GLN A 62 -19.61 26.92 23.97
CA GLN A 62 -20.25 26.14 22.90
C GLN A 62 -19.45 26.17 21.60
N ASN A 63 -18.94 27.34 21.20
CA ASN A 63 -18.09 27.46 20.02
C ASN A 63 -16.77 26.70 20.22
N ARG A 64 -16.15 26.81 21.40
CA ARG A 64 -14.97 26.02 21.79
C ARG A 64 -15.25 24.52 21.65
N HIS A 65 -16.35 24.02 22.20
CA HIS A 65 -16.70 22.60 22.14
C HIS A 65 -16.86 22.10 20.69
N LYS A 66 -17.58 22.85 19.85
CA LYS A 66 -17.74 22.52 18.42
C LYS A 66 -16.41 22.48 17.67
N ILE A 67 -15.51 23.43 17.97
CA ILE A 67 -14.18 23.49 17.36
C ILE A 67 -13.37 22.28 17.78
N LEU A 68 -13.30 21.99 19.08
CA LEU A 68 -12.54 20.84 19.61
C LEU A 68 -13.07 19.51 19.05
N GLN A 69 -14.40 19.34 18.96
CA GLN A 69 -15.00 18.18 18.32
C GLN A 69 -14.51 18.03 16.87
N LYS A 70 -14.42 19.14 16.12
CA LYS A 70 -13.93 19.09 14.74
C LYS A 70 -12.43 18.78 14.66
N VAL A 71 -11.63 19.30 15.59
CA VAL A 71 -10.21 18.96 15.71
C VAL A 71 -10.04 17.47 15.97
N GLU A 72 -10.73 16.93 16.98
CA GLU A 72 -10.70 15.50 17.30
C GLU A 72 -11.12 14.63 16.12
N GLU A 73 -12.17 15.03 15.39
CA GLU A 73 -12.60 14.34 14.16
C GLU A 73 -11.48 14.30 13.12
N ILE A 74 -10.80 15.43 12.85
CA ILE A 74 -9.71 15.49 11.88
C ILE A 74 -8.52 14.64 12.32
N LEU A 75 -8.08 14.77 13.58
CA LEU A 75 -6.94 14.02 14.11
C LEU A 75 -7.21 12.51 14.10
N ASN A 76 -8.43 12.11 14.49
CA ASN A 76 -8.86 10.71 14.49
C ASN A 76 -8.93 10.16 13.06
N ASN A 77 -9.56 10.90 12.14
CA ASN A 77 -9.65 10.50 10.73
C ASN A 77 -8.26 10.36 10.11
N TYR A 78 -7.32 11.27 10.41
CA TYR A 78 -5.96 11.16 9.90
C TYR A 78 -5.27 9.87 10.36
N SER A 79 -5.24 9.62 11.68
CA SER A 79 -4.60 8.41 12.22
C SER A 79 -5.25 7.12 11.72
N LYS A 80 -6.59 7.07 11.66
CA LYS A 80 -7.32 5.93 11.09
C LYS A 80 -6.97 5.73 9.62
N ASN A 81 -6.94 6.80 8.82
CA ASN A 81 -6.58 6.66 7.41
C ASN A 81 -5.15 6.12 7.24
N LEU A 82 -4.18 6.50 8.08
CA LEU A 82 -2.84 5.90 8.03
C LEU A 82 -2.85 4.39 8.29
N ILE A 83 -3.71 3.91 9.19
CA ILE A 83 -3.88 2.48 9.49
C ILE A 83 -4.63 1.79 8.33
N TYR A 84 -5.84 2.24 8.01
CA TYR A 84 -6.76 1.52 7.13
C TYR A 84 -6.47 1.70 5.64
N SER A 85 -6.02 2.88 5.20
CA SER A 85 -5.72 3.11 3.78
C SER A 85 -4.47 2.36 3.31
N ASN A 86 -3.57 2.06 4.25
CA ASN A 86 -2.38 1.24 4.00
C ASN A 86 -2.63 -0.25 4.25
N ASN A 87 -3.77 -0.63 4.86
CA ASN A 87 -4.09 -2.03 5.12
C ASN A 87 -4.53 -2.75 3.83
N LYS A 88 -3.56 -3.35 3.15
CA LYS A 88 -3.78 -4.11 1.91
C LYS A 88 -4.37 -5.51 2.15
N ILE A 89 -4.50 -5.95 3.41
CA ILE A 89 -5.06 -7.27 3.78
C ILE A 89 -6.60 -7.24 3.79
N HIS A 90 -7.18 -6.23 4.41
CA HIS A 90 -8.63 -6.13 4.67
C HIS A 90 -9.35 -5.09 3.82
N SER A 91 -8.66 -4.35 2.97
CA SER A 91 -9.31 -3.36 2.13
C SER A 91 -10.32 -4.03 1.18
N ASP A 92 -11.60 -3.71 1.36
CA ASP A 92 -12.76 -4.13 0.54
C ASP A 92 -12.72 -3.60 -0.90
N GLU A 93 -11.74 -2.74 -1.20
CA GLU A 93 -11.57 -2.25 -2.54
C GLU A 93 -11.00 -3.36 -3.41
N LEU A 94 -11.93 -4.02 -4.12
CA LEU A 94 -11.79 -4.72 -5.42
C LEU A 94 -10.87 -4.00 -6.44
N SER A 95 -10.26 -2.86 -6.10
CA SER A 95 -9.67 -1.84 -6.96
C SER A 95 -8.41 -1.14 -6.42
N ARG A 96 -7.92 -1.41 -5.20
CA ARG A 96 -6.75 -0.68 -4.61
C ARG A 96 -5.37 -1.27 -4.87
N GLY A 97 -5.31 -2.39 -5.59
CA GLY A 97 -4.16 -2.75 -6.41
C GLY A 97 -4.19 -2.00 -7.75
N TYR A 98 -4.18 -0.67 -7.69
CA TYR A 98 -3.80 0.34 -8.69
C TYR A 98 -4.35 0.35 -10.11
N HIS A 99 -5.07 -0.66 -10.57
CA HIS A 99 -5.34 -0.77 -12.00
C HIS A 99 -6.79 -0.60 -12.39
N PHE A 100 -7.75 -0.64 -11.46
CA PHE A 100 -9.19 -0.63 -11.79
C PHE A 100 -10.00 0.55 -11.23
N SER A 101 -9.40 1.44 -10.45
CA SER A 101 -10.15 2.60 -9.93
C SER A 101 -10.37 3.63 -11.03
N GLU A 102 -11.62 4.03 -11.29
CA GLU A 102 -11.93 5.13 -12.22
C GLU A 102 -11.25 6.45 -11.82
N ASN A 103 -11.00 6.61 -10.52
CA ASN A 103 -10.39 7.80 -9.91
C ASN A 103 -8.85 7.72 -9.78
N SER A 104 -8.21 6.62 -10.21
CA SER A 104 -6.75 6.49 -10.21
C SER A 104 -6.13 7.17 -11.44
N TYR A 105 -4.99 7.80 -11.23
CA TYR A 105 -4.19 8.49 -12.24
C TYR A 105 -3.30 7.53 -13.02
N PHE A 106 -2.73 6.50 -12.37
CA PHE A 106 -1.78 5.55 -12.98
C PHE A 106 -2.40 4.17 -13.23
N LYS A 107 -3.71 4.11 -13.51
CA LYS A 107 -4.45 2.88 -13.80
C LYS A 107 -4.02 2.20 -15.08
N ASN A 108 -4.42 0.92 -15.24
CA ASN A 108 -4.07 0.16 -16.43
C ASN A 108 -4.68 0.80 -17.71
N THR A 109 -3.93 0.83 -18.81
CA THR A 109 -4.36 1.47 -20.07
C THR A 109 -5.65 0.88 -20.62
N LYS A 110 -5.93 -0.40 -20.40
CA LYS A 110 -7.17 -1.08 -20.79
C LYS A 110 -8.27 -0.97 -19.75
N ALA A 111 -7.93 -0.75 -18.49
CA ALA A 111 -8.91 -0.45 -17.44
C ALA A 111 -9.58 0.93 -17.58
N SER A 112 -9.21 1.75 -18.57
CA SER A 112 -9.99 2.95 -18.92
C SER A 112 -11.29 2.66 -19.68
N ASP A 113 -11.46 1.44 -20.22
CA ASP A 113 -12.73 1.03 -20.82
C ASP A 113 -13.66 0.49 -19.71
N SER A 114 -14.57 1.35 -19.21
CA SER A 114 -15.51 1.02 -18.13
C SER A 114 -16.33 -0.24 -18.41
N SER A 115 -16.58 -0.59 -19.68
CA SER A 115 -17.34 -1.81 -20.02
C SER A 115 -16.52 -3.09 -19.83
N SER A 116 -15.24 -3.08 -20.23
CA SER A 116 -14.29 -4.17 -19.96
C SER A 116 -14.07 -4.34 -18.45
N MET A 117 -13.88 -3.23 -17.74
CA MET A 117 -13.76 -3.20 -16.29
C MET A 117 -15.01 -3.79 -15.62
N LEU A 118 -16.20 -3.39 -16.06
CA LEU A 118 -17.45 -3.88 -15.50
C LEU A 118 -17.64 -5.39 -15.74
N SER A 119 -17.21 -5.93 -16.89
CA SER A 119 -17.23 -7.39 -17.09
C SER A 119 -16.27 -8.12 -16.15
N THR A 120 -15.06 -7.59 -15.94
CA THR A 120 -14.09 -8.15 -14.99
C THR A 120 -14.55 -8.02 -13.54
N LEU A 121 -15.24 -6.92 -13.17
CA LEU A 121 -15.74 -6.67 -11.82
C LEU A 121 -17.04 -7.44 -11.48
N LYS A 122 -18.03 -7.47 -12.39
CA LYS A 122 -19.32 -8.17 -12.21
C LYS A 122 -19.18 -9.68 -11.98
N SER A 123 -18.02 -10.19 -12.36
CA SER A 123 -17.63 -11.57 -12.25
C SER A 123 -17.56 -12.04 -10.78
N GLY A 124 -17.30 -11.16 -9.80
CA GLY A 124 -17.11 -11.56 -8.39
C GLY A 124 -15.75 -12.23 -8.12
N TYR A 125 -14.80 -12.15 -9.07
CA TYR A 125 -13.53 -12.90 -9.04
C TYR A 125 -12.34 -12.13 -8.48
N LEU A 126 -12.56 -10.91 -7.99
CA LEU A 126 -11.52 -9.99 -7.55
C LEU A 126 -11.62 -9.61 -6.07
N GLU A 127 -12.55 -10.22 -5.31
CA GLU A 127 -12.66 -9.93 -3.88
C GLU A 127 -11.32 -10.14 -3.21
N ASN A 128 -10.86 -9.12 -2.50
CA ASN A 128 -9.66 -9.23 -1.70
C ASN A 128 -9.92 -10.28 -0.61
N THR A 129 -9.27 -11.43 -0.73
CA THR A 129 -9.44 -12.57 0.16
C THR A 129 -8.14 -12.95 0.87
N LYS A 130 -7.12 -12.07 0.82
CA LYS A 130 -5.83 -12.25 1.51
C LYS A 130 -6.01 -12.58 2.98
N PHE A 131 -6.94 -11.89 3.65
CA PHE A 131 -7.22 -12.12 5.07
C PHE A 131 -7.56 -13.59 5.38
N LYS A 132 -8.24 -14.30 4.48
CA LYS A 132 -8.60 -15.71 4.68
C LYS A 132 -7.39 -16.66 4.71
N ASN A 133 -6.24 -16.21 4.19
CA ASN A 133 -4.96 -16.92 4.21
C ASN A 133 -4.05 -16.51 5.37
N LEU A 134 -4.58 -15.82 6.39
CA LEU A 134 -3.86 -15.53 7.62
C LEU A 134 -4.11 -16.61 8.68
N ASN A 135 -3.16 -16.80 9.58
CA ASN A 135 -3.26 -17.76 10.67
C ASN A 135 -3.86 -17.13 11.94
N ASP A 136 -4.18 -17.96 12.94
CA ASP A 136 -4.78 -17.51 14.21
C ASP A 136 -3.96 -16.42 14.92
N TYR A 137 -2.63 -16.44 14.75
CA TYR A 137 -1.78 -15.45 15.40
C TYR A 137 -1.91 -14.05 14.77
N ALA A 138 -2.23 -13.99 13.48
CA ALA A 138 -2.56 -12.72 12.81
C ALA A 138 -3.85 -12.09 13.37
N TYR A 139 -4.80 -12.91 13.80
CA TYR A 139 -6.08 -12.48 14.37
C TYR A 139 -6.03 -12.25 15.88
N SER A 140 -4.88 -12.50 16.52
CA SER A 140 -4.66 -12.14 17.93
C SER A 140 -4.59 -10.62 18.09
N ASN A 141 -5.18 -10.12 19.17
CA ASN A 141 -5.12 -8.71 19.57
C ASN A 141 -3.81 -8.37 20.30
N THR A 142 -2.99 -9.38 20.61
CA THR A 142 -1.70 -9.23 21.29
C THR A 142 -0.55 -9.75 20.44
N LEU A 143 0.57 -9.03 20.50
CA LEU A 143 1.87 -9.42 19.98
C LEU A 143 2.68 -10.09 21.10
N LYS A 144 3.38 -11.18 20.80
CA LYS A 144 4.20 -11.94 21.75
C LYS A 144 5.61 -11.38 21.67
N THR A 145 6.10 -10.86 22.79
CA THR A 145 7.47 -10.36 22.92
C THR A 145 8.20 -11.18 23.98
N LYS A 146 9.53 -11.04 24.06
CA LYS A 146 10.30 -11.63 25.16
C LYS A 146 9.87 -11.08 26.53
N TYR A 147 9.35 -9.85 26.57
CA TYR A 147 8.87 -9.18 27.78
C TYR A 147 7.44 -9.57 28.18
N GLY A 148 6.70 -10.29 27.34
CA GLY A 148 5.30 -10.65 27.58
C GLY A 148 4.40 -10.36 26.38
N GLU A 149 3.09 -10.51 26.59
CA GLU A 149 2.09 -10.19 25.56
C GLU A 149 1.64 -8.73 25.68
N VAL A 150 1.62 -8.02 24.55
CA VAL A 150 1.33 -6.59 24.49
C VAL A 150 0.35 -6.26 23.37
N GLU A 151 -0.44 -5.20 23.53
CA GLU A 151 -1.28 -4.65 22.47
C GLU A 151 -0.52 -3.54 21.73
N VAL A 152 -0.60 -3.50 20.40
CA VAL A 152 0.07 -2.48 19.58
C VAL A 152 -0.90 -1.36 19.21
N PHE A 153 -0.42 -0.12 19.22
CA PHE A 153 -1.17 1.06 18.78
C PHE A 153 -0.25 2.10 18.13
N LEU A 154 -0.84 3.03 17.37
CA LEU A 154 -0.12 4.04 16.60
C LEU A 154 -0.17 5.43 17.26
N ASP A 155 0.93 5.87 17.86
CA ASP A 155 1.03 7.17 18.53
C ASP A 155 1.65 8.26 17.62
N ILE A 156 0.86 8.75 16.66
CA ILE A 156 1.30 9.81 15.74
C ILE A 156 1.63 11.12 16.46
N TYR A 157 0.91 11.44 17.54
CA TYR A 157 0.97 12.75 18.18
C TYR A 157 1.86 12.79 19.43
N GLY A 158 2.42 11.65 19.84
CA GLY A 158 3.25 11.53 21.04
C GLY A 158 2.47 11.68 22.34
N ASP A 159 1.15 11.45 22.30
CA ASP A 159 0.26 11.62 23.44
C ASP A 159 -0.22 10.30 24.04
N ASN A 160 0.36 9.18 23.62
CA ASN A 160 0.02 7.82 24.05
C ASN A 160 -1.44 7.43 23.73
N ASP A 161 -1.92 7.78 22.53
CA ASP A 161 -3.28 7.48 22.06
C ASP A 161 -4.38 8.00 23.00
N LYS A 162 -4.26 9.27 23.44
CA LYS A 162 -5.32 9.90 24.28
C LYS A 162 -6.69 9.91 23.61
N LEU A 163 -6.74 9.89 22.29
CA LEU A 163 -7.98 9.79 21.51
C LEU A 163 -8.56 8.37 21.50
N GLY A 164 -7.78 7.35 21.88
CA GLY A 164 -8.20 5.96 22.02
C GLY A 164 -8.61 5.28 20.71
N THR A 165 -8.15 5.78 19.57
CA THR A 165 -8.68 5.41 18.24
C THR A 165 -7.65 4.77 17.32
N THR A 166 -6.42 4.59 17.82
CA THR A 166 -5.29 4.12 17.01
C THR A 166 -4.80 2.72 17.43
N LYS A 167 -5.52 2.08 18.35
CA LYS A 167 -5.35 0.66 18.68
C LYS A 167 -5.54 -0.19 17.42
N LEU A 168 -4.59 -1.09 17.18
CA LEU A 168 -4.74 -2.10 16.14
C LEU A 168 -5.73 -3.16 16.61
N GLU A 169 -6.71 -3.51 15.77
CA GLU A 169 -7.71 -4.52 16.12
C GLU A 169 -7.07 -5.89 16.34
N ASN A 170 -6.08 -6.24 15.52
CA ASN A 170 -5.28 -7.45 15.61
C ASN A 170 -3.93 -7.29 14.89
N ASN A 171 -3.05 -8.29 15.02
CA ASN A 171 -1.71 -8.26 14.45
C ASN A 171 -1.68 -8.12 12.92
N SER A 172 -2.73 -8.53 12.19
CA SER A 172 -2.75 -8.38 10.72
C SER A 172 -2.76 -6.92 10.25
N TYR A 173 -3.08 -5.96 11.13
CA TYR A 173 -2.95 -4.55 10.80
C TYR A 173 -1.49 -4.08 10.71
N LEU A 174 -0.52 -4.87 11.21
CA LEU A 174 0.91 -4.55 11.13
C LEU A 174 1.42 -4.49 9.69
N PHE A 175 0.77 -5.19 8.75
CA PHE A 175 1.07 -5.10 7.31
C PHE A 175 0.91 -3.68 6.74
N SER A 176 0.13 -2.83 7.41
CA SER A 176 -0.10 -1.43 6.99
C SER A 176 1.12 -0.53 7.21
N PHE A 177 2.10 -1.01 7.99
CA PHE A 177 3.29 -0.25 8.35
C PHE A 177 4.57 -0.73 7.67
N ASP A 178 4.54 -1.87 6.97
CA ASP A 178 5.62 -2.33 6.10
C ASP A 178 5.62 -1.48 4.82
N SER A 179 6.34 -0.37 4.90
CA SER A 179 6.35 0.68 3.90
C SER A 179 7.28 0.37 2.73
N ASN A 180 8.29 -0.47 2.93
CA ASN A 180 9.20 -0.92 1.87
C ASN A 180 8.79 -2.29 1.28
N ASN A 181 7.74 -2.92 1.83
CA ASN A 181 7.16 -4.20 1.43
C ASN A 181 8.17 -5.36 1.49
N ASP A 182 9.09 -5.34 2.45
CA ASP A 182 10.12 -6.37 2.56
C ASP A 182 9.74 -7.52 3.51
N GLY A 183 8.53 -7.46 4.07
CA GLY A 183 7.95 -8.45 4.96
C GLY A 183 8.43 -8.40 6.40
N VAL A 184 9.23 -7.39 6.75
CA VAL A 184 9.72 -7.16 8.11
C VAL A 184 9.47 -5.72 8.49
N LEU A 185 8.67 -5.54 9.52
CA LEU A 185 8.40 -4.23 10.09
C LEU A 185 9.54 -3.84 11.05
N ASP A 186 10.32 -2.82 10.68
CA ASP A 186 11.47 -2.34 11.47
C ASP A 186 11.74 -0.83 11.29
N GLN A 187 12.86 -0.33 11.85
CA GLN A 187 13.24 1.09 11.79
C GLN A 187 13.38 1.68 10.38
N LYS A 188 13.46 0.87 9.33
CA LYS A 188 13.46 1.32 7.93
C LYS A 188 12.07 1.75 7.48
N ASP A 189 11.03 1.39 8.23
CA ASP A 189 9.66 1.76 7.94
C ASP A 189 9.25 3.11 8.50
N ILE A 190 8.54 3.87 7.67
CA ILE A 190 8.23 5.30 7.89
C ILE A 190 7.54 5.57 9.22
N LEU A 191 6.71 4.63 9.70
CA LEU A 191 5.88 4.80 10.90
C LEU A 191 6.27 3.87 12.05
N PHE A 192 7.36 3.10 11.93
CA PHE A 192 7.74 2.15 12.96
C PHE A 192 8.06 2.83 14.29
N ASP A 193 8.71 3.99 14.25
CA ASP A 193 9.02 4.80 15.44
C ASP A 193 7.77 5.38 16.14
N LYS A 194 6.61 5.33 15.47
CA LYS A 194 5.31 5.75 16.04
C LYS A 194 4.53 4.59 16.62
N LEU A 195 4.95 3.35 16.41
CA LEU A 195 4.30 2.20 16.99
C LEU A 195 4.71 2.03 18.44
N LYS A 196 3.71 1.99 19.32
CA LYS A 196 3.87 1.75 20.75
C LYS A 196 3.14 0.49 21.16
N VAL A 197 3.57 -0.03 22.29
CA VAL A 197 2.98 -1.20 22.93
C VAL A 197 2.41 -0.81 24.28
N LYS A 198 1.30 -1.44 24.66
CA LYS A 198 0.73 -1.33 25.99
C LYS A 198 0.46 -2.71 26.60
N GLY A 199 0.64 -2.78 27.90
CA GLY A 199 0.30 -3.92 28.75
C GLY A 199 0.21 -3.46 30.19
N TYR A 200 0.37 -4.39 31.14
CA TYR A 200 0.30 -4.07 32.57
C TYR A 200 1.60 -4.47 33.28
N ASP A 201 1.93 -3.80 34.38
CA ASP A 201 2.96 -4.27 35.31
C ASP A 201 2.39 -5.34 36.27
N LYS A 202 3.24 -5.86 37.17
CA LYS A 202 2.86 -6.89 38.14
C LYS A 202 1.78 -6.42 39.14
N ASP A 203 1.64 -5.11 39.32
CA ASP A 203 0.73 -4.48 40.26
C ASP A 203 -0.60 -4.09 39.57
N GLY A 204 -0.70 -4.33 38.26
CA GLY A 204 -1.89 -4.07 37.45
C GLY A 204 -1.96 -2.64 36.89
N ASN A 205 -0.89 -1.85 36.98
CA ASN A 205 -0.84 -0.52 36.37
C ASN A 205 -0.53 -0.62 34.88
N GLU A 206 -1.12 0.26 34.07
CA GLU A 206 -0.83 0.32 32.64
C GLU A 206 0.62 0.75 32.40
N LYS A 207 1.29 0.05 31.49
CA LYS A 207 2.67 0.27 31.08
C LYS A 207 2.74 0.43 29.57
N ILE A 208 3.41 1.47 29.11
CA ILE A 208 3.58 1.80 27.69
C ILE A 208 5.07 1.86 27.35
N ALA A 209 5.45 1.31 26.20
CA ALA A 209 6.81 1.42 25.65
C ALA A 209 6.78 1.58 24.13
N ASN A 210 7.90 1.96 23.52
CA ASN A 210 8.02 1.91 22.06
C ASN A 210 8.10 0.46 21.60
N LEU A 211 7.51 0.14 20.43
CA LEU A 211 7.62 -1.19 19.85
C LEU A 211 9.08 -1.58 19.60
N SER A 212 9.89 -0.63 19.14
CA SER A 212 11.33 -0.81 18.88
C SER A 212 12.13 -1.30 20.09
N ASP A 213 11.71 -0.92 21.30
CA ASP A 213 12.44 -1.25 22.53
C ASP A 213 12.13 -2.67 23.01
N VAL A 214 10.92 -3.17 22.69
CA VAL A 214 10.47 -4.51 23.09
C VAL A 214 10.66 -5.56 22.01
N MET A 215 10.57 -5.14 20.75
CA MET A 215 10.62 -5.96 19.55
C MET A 215 11.12 -5.10 18.38
N PRO A 216 12.45 -4.95 18.22
CA PRO A 216 13.07 -4.11 17.19
C PRO A 216 12.67 -4.46 15.75
N ARG A 217 12.16 -5.67 15.52
CA ARG A 217 11.71 -6.17 14.22
C ARG A 217 10.52 -7.10 14.39
N VAL A 218 9.50 -6.96 13.54
CA VAL A 218 8.37 -7.89 13.47
C VAL A 218 8.37 -8.58 12.11
N ASP A 219 8.57 -9.91 12.12
CA ASP A 219 8.42 -10.73 10.93
C ASP A 219 6.94 -10.87 10.58
N LEU A 220 6.49 -10.26 9.49
CA LEU A 220 5.08 -10.32 9.08
C LEU A 220 4.70 -11.69 8.49
N ARG A 221 5.69 -12.48 8.07
CA ARG A 221 5.49 -13.81 7.45
C ARG A 221 4.93 -14.80 8.45
N GLN A 222 5.21 -14.60 9.73
CA GLN A 222 4.67 -15.43 10.81
C GLN A 222 3.15 -15.33 10.95
N PHE A 223 2.50 -14.35 10.31
CA PHE A 223 1.05 -14.16 10.31
C PHE A 223 0.35 -14.84 9.12
N ILE A 224 1.11 -15.29 8.12
CA ILE A 224 0.58 -15.92 6.93
C ILE A 224 0.47 -17.43 7.17
N SER A 225 -0.62 -18.04 6.69
CA SER A 225 -0.79 -19.49 6.71
C SER A 225 0.24 -20.18 5.82
N THR A 226 0.77 -21.32 6.28
CA THR A 226 1.77 -22.09 5.53
C THR A 226 1.23 -22.65 4.21
N ASN A 227 -0.08 -22.90 4.13
CA ASN A 227 -0.77 -23.35 2.92
C ASN A 227 -1.68 -22.23 2.40
N VAL A 228 -1.16 -21.41 1.50
CA VAL A 228 -1.91 -20.33 0.86
C VAL A 228 -2.79 -20.90 -0.26
N ILE A 229 -4.07 -20.56 -0.24
CA ILE A 229 -5.06 -21.04 -1.21
C ILE A 229 -5.71 -19.88 -1.98
N ASN A 230 -6.04 -20.12 -3.25
CA ASN A 230 -6.81 -19.17 -4.05
C ASN A 230 -8.31 -19.32 -3.72
N HIS A 231 -8.79 -18.57 -2.72
CA HIS A 231 -10.19 -18.63 -2.27
C HIS A 231 -11.18 -18.22 -3.36
N ASN A 232 -10.79 -17.24 -4.19
CA ASN A 232 -11.64 -16.81 -5.31
C ASN A 232 -11.82 -17.95 -6.30
N GLN A 233 -10.77 -18.72 -6.60
CA GLN A 233 -10.88 -19.91 -7.43
C GLN A 233 -11.82 -20.97 -6.84
N ILE A 234 -11.63 -21.33 -5.57
CA ILE A 234 -12.45 -22.36 -4.90
C ILE A 234 -13.93 -21.97 -4.97
N LYS A 235 -14.24 -20.71 -4.64
CA LYS A 235 -15.62 -20.21 -4.65
C LYS A 235 -16.27 -20.34 -6.03
N ARG A 236 -15.53 -20.10 -7.11
CA ARG A 236 -16.02 -20.27 -8.49
C ARG A 236 -16.27 -21.72 -8.83
N GLU A 237 -15.32 -22.60 -8.50
CA GLU A 237 -15.46 -24.04 -8.77
C GLU A 237 -16.70 -24.61 -8.04
N GLU A 238 -17.00 -24.13 -6.83
CA GLU A 238 -18.23 -24.45 -6.10
C GLU A 238 -19.50 -23.93 -6.80
N LEU A 239 -19.50 -22.69 -7.27
CA LEU A 239 -20.63 -22.08 -8.01
C LEU A 239 -20.88 -22.83 -9.32
N ASN A 240 -19.84 -23.10 -10.10
CA ASN A 240 -19.93 -23.86 -11.34
C ASN A 240 -20.42 -25.28 -11.11
N ARG A 241 -19.95 -25.95 -10.05
CA ARG A 241 -20.46 -27.27 -9.66
C ARG A 241 -21.95 -27.20 -9.33
N LYS A 242 -22.38 -26.18 -8.58
CA LYS A 242 -23.79 -25.97 -8.23
C LYS A 242 -24.63 -25.70 -9.48
N ALA A 243 -24.16 -24.86 -10.39
CA ALA A 243 -24.79 -24.57 -11.67
C ALA A 243 -25.11 -25.86 -12.45
N THR A 244 -24.12 -26.75 -12.55
CA THR A 244 -24.26 -28.06 -13.20
C THR A 244 -25.27 -28.96 -12.48
N ILE A 245 -25.18 -29.07 -11.15
CA ILE A 245 -26.06 -29.96 -10.37
C ILE A 245 -27.52 -29.48 -10.39
N THR A 246 -27.75 -28.17 -10.31
CA THR A 246 -29.10 -27.60 -10.28
C THR A 246 -29.64 -27.23 -11.67
N ASN A 247 -28.86 -27.48 -12.73
CA ASN A 247 -29.13 -27.00 -14.09
C ASN A 247 -29.50 -25.51 -14.13
N ASN A 248 -28.82 -24.69 -13.32
CA ASN A 248 -29.08 -23.26 -13.22
C ASN A 248 -27.92 -22.48 -13.85
N PRO A 249 -28.07 -21.99 -15.09
CA PRO A 249 -27.00 -21.26 -15.78
C PRO A 249 -26.66 -19.92 -15.11
N ASP A 250 -27.54 -19.35 -14.29
CA ASP A 250 -27.28 -18.08 -13.59
C ASP A 250 -26.18 -18.22 -12.51
N LEU A 251 -25.88 -19.46 -12.10
CA LEU A 251 -24.78 -19.76 -11.19
C LEU A 251 -23.46 -20.03 -11.92
N TYR A 252 -23.49 -20.17 -13.24
CA TYR A 252 -22.29 -20.48 -14.02
C TYR A 252 -21.43 -19.24 -14.25
N VAL A 253 -20.13 -19.48 -14.17
CA VAL A 253 -19.06 -18.51 -14.12
C VAL A 253 -18.04 -18.91 -15.18
N ASP A 254 -18.05 -18.22 -16.32
CA ASP A 254 -17.00 -18.36 -17.34
C ASP A 254 -15.81 -17.47 -16.98
N THR A 255 -14.63 -18.05 -16.99
CA THR A 255 -13.35 -17.38 -16.65
C THR A 255 -12.31 -17.55 -17.74
N LYS A 256 -12.68 -18.09 -18.89
CA LYS A 256 -11.72 -18.39 -19.95
C LYS A 256 -10.99 -17.16 -20.46
N ASP A 257 -11.67 -16.01 -20.43
CA ASP A 257 -11.14 -14.72 -20.86
C ASP A 257 -10.66 -13.83 -19.70
N ILE A 258 -10.63 -14.36 -18.48
CA ILE A 258 -10.17 -13.62 -17.30
C ILE A 258 -8.82 -14.18 -16.88
N ASP A 259 -7.82 -13.31 -16.84
CA ASP A 259 -6.47 -13.67 -16.41
C ASP A 259 -6.49 -14.20 -14.98
N TYR A 260 -6.01 -15.43 -14.79
CA TYR A 260 -6.01 -16.14 -13.51
C TYR A 260 -5.25 -15.37 -12.42
N ARG A 261 -4.23 -14.60 -12.81
CA ARG A 261 -3.38 -13.80 -11.91
C ARG A 261 -4.19 -12.81 -11.09
N HIS A 262 -5.28 -12.27 -11.64
CA HIS A 262 -6.21 -11.42 -10.91
C HIS A 262 -6.71 -12.08 -9.62
N SER A 263 -7.22 -13.31 -9.74
CA SER A 263 -7.74 -14.04 -8.58
C SER A 263 -6.64 -14.53 -7.65
N TYR A 264 -5.51 -14.95 -8.21
CA TYR A 264 -4.36 -15.40 -7.43
C TYR A 264 -3.83 -14.26 -6.55
N TYR A 265 -3.62 -13.07 -7.14
CA TYR A 265 -3.16 -11.90 -6.39
C TYR A 265 -4.17 -11.42 -5.38
N ALA A 266 -5.48 -11.46 -5.67
CA ALA A 266 -6.49 -11.10 -4.70
C ALA A 266 -6.53 -12.03 -3.46
N SER A 267 -6.05 -13.27 -3.56
CA SER A 267 -6.04 -14.23 -2.45
C SER A 267 -4.69 -14.38 -1.75
N ASP A 268 -3.56 -14.20 -2.42
CA ASP A 268 -2.24 -14.51 -1.85
C ASP A 268 -1.64 -13.31 -1.06
N PRO A 269 -1.48 -13.39 0.28
CA PRO A 269 -0.87 -12.32 1.07
C PRO A 269 0.60 -12.07 0.73
N ASN A 270 1.31 -13.05 0.17
CA ASN A 270 2.73 -12.87 -0.18
C ASN A 270 2.93 -11.88 -1.34
N THR A 271 1.88 -11.55 -2.09
CA THR A 271 1.93 -10.51 -3.15
C THR A 271 1.90 -9.10 -2.57
N LEU A 272 1.81 -8.95 -1.25
CA LEU A 272 2.04 -7.67 -0.59
C LEU A 272 3.53 -7.31 -0.50
N PHE A 273 4.41 -8.32 -0.59
CA PHE A 273 5.84 -8.14 -0.52
C PHE A 273 6.43 -7.83 -1.90
N ALA A 274 7.50 -7.04 -1.93
CA ALA A 274 8.19 -6.67 -3.15
C ALA A 274 8.72 -7.91 -3.88
N ALA A 275 8.66 -7.87 -5.21
CA ALA A 275 8.98 -8.98 -6.09
C ALA A 275 10.37 -9.58 -5.82
N GLU A 276 11.36 -8.77 -5.46
CA GLU A 276 12.73 -9.19 -5.13
C GLU A 276 12.80 -10.22 -3.99
N ASN A 277 11.78 -10.29 -3.15
CA ASN A 277 11.70 -11.22 -2.02
C ASN A 277 10.99 -12.55 -2.37
N ARG A 278 10.26 -12.62 -3.50
CA ARG A 278 9.38 -13.75 -3.88
C ARG A 278 9.66 -14.34 -5.26
N TYR A 279 10.39 -13.62 -6.10
CA TYR A 279 10.76 -14.03 -7.44
C TYR A 279 12.15 -14.64 -7.47
N GLU A 280 12.34 -15.59 -8.38
CA GLU A 280 13.63 -16.18 -8.73
C GLU A 280 13.90 -16.03 -10.22
N LYS A 281 15.17 -15.86 -10.60
CA LYS A 281 15.56 -15.75 -12.00
C LYS A 281 15.35 -17.09 -12.71
N ILE A 282 14.77 -17.03 -13.92
CA ILE A 282 14.61 -18.22 -14.75
C ILE A 282 15.93 -18.54 -15.45
N GLU A 283 16.37 -19.79 -15.32
CA GLU A 283 17.62 -20.26 -15.89
C GLU A 283 17.55 -20.30 -17.43
N LYS A 284 18.69 -20.07 -18.10
CA LYS A 284 18.76 -20.01 -19.58
C LYS A 284 18.20 -21.26 -20.26
N ASN A 285 18.45 -22.43 -19.70
CA ASN A 285 17.92 -23.68 -20.22
C ASN A 285 16.39 -23.75 -20.09
N ASP A 286 15.85 -23.25 -18.97
CA ASP A 286 14.41 -23.22 -18.72
C ASP A 286 13.72 -22.17 -19.60
N ILE A 287 14.35 -21.03 -19.85
CA ILE A 287 13.91 -20.05 -20.87
C ILE A 287 13.83 -20.72 -22.24
N ASN A 288 14.89 -21.38 -22.69
CA ASN A 288 14.90 -22.05 -23.99
C ASN A 288 13.82 -23.14 -24.09
N ASN A 289 13.64 -23.93 -23.03
CA ASN A 289 12.60 -24.96 -22.95
C ASN A 289 11.19 -24.35 -22.98
N PHE A 290 10.99 -23.24 -22.27
CA PHE A 290 9.75 -22.48 -22.27
C PHE A 290 9.39 -22.03 -23.69
N PHE A 291 10.29 -21.32 -24.39
CA PHE A 291 10.00 -20.85 -25.74
C PHE A 291 9.84 -22.00 -26.74
N LYS A 292 10.60 -23.09 -26.61
CA LYS A 292 10.42 -24.29 -27.44
C LYS A 292 9.03 -24.91 -27.26
N LYS A 293 8.48 -24.87 -26.03
CA LYS A 293 7.19 -25.46 -25.70
C LYS A 293 6.00 -24.59 -26.12
N TYR A 294 6.11 -23.28 -25.92
CA TYR A 294 4.96 -22.37 -26.02
C TYR A 294 4.98 -21.43 -27.23
N ALA A 295 6.12 -21.28 -27.94
CA ALA A 295 6.17 -20.38 -29.08
C ALA A 295 5.38 -20.93 -30.28
N GLN A 296 4.65 -20.03 -30.93
CA GLN A 296 3.96 -20.29 -32.18
C GLN A 296 4.95 -20.29 -33.35
N LYS A 297 4.45 -20.58 -34.56
CA LYS A 297 5.29 -20.67 -35.79
C LYS A 297 6.06 -19.37 -36.10
N ASP A 298 5.55 -18.23 -35.68
CA ASP A 298 6.17 -16.92 -35.84
C ASP A 298 7.19 -16.56 -34.72
N GLY A 299 7.36 -17.47 -33.76
CA GLY A 299 8.27 -17.35 -32.63
C GLY A 299 7.70 -16.60 -31.42
N TRP A 300 6.45 -16.14 -31.48
CA TRP A 300 5.80 -15.47 -30.33
C TRP A 300 5.13 -16.47 -29.41
N VAL A 301 5.23 -16.21 -28.11
CA VAL A 301 4.42 -16.85 -27.07
C VAL A 301 3.29 -15.91 -26.71
N ASP A 302 2.05 -16.38 -26.83
CA ASP A 302 0.85 -15.63 -26.45
C ASP A 302 0.54 -15.85 -24.96
N LEU A 303 0.47 -14.78 -24.18
CA LEU A 303 0.25 -14.83 -22.73
C LEU A 303 -1.23 -14.71 -22.34
N ARG A 304 -2.12 -14.44 -23.30
CA ARG A 304 -3.56 -14.23 -23.07
C ARG A 304 -4.30 -15.54 -22.78
N HIS A 305 -5.56 -15.42 -22.37
CA HIS A 305 -6.49 -16.53 -22.16
C HIS A 305 -5.94 -17.67 -21.28
N ASN A 306 -5.12 -17.32 -20.29
CA ASN A 306 -4.48 -18.27 -19.36
C ASN A 306 -3.61 -19.35 -20.04
N ASN A 307 -3.08 -19.06 -21.25
CA ASN A 307 -2.21 -19.99 -21.99
C ASN A 307 -0.96 -20.38 -21.20
N ILE A 308 -0.44 -19.44 -20.39
CA ILE A 308 0.74 -19.63 -19.56
C ILE A 308 0.40 -19.60 -18.08
N PHE A 309 -0.37 -18.61 -17.64
CA PHE A 309 -0.70 -18.39 -16.23
C PHE A 309 -2.06 -19.02 -15.90
N GLY A 310 -2.10 -20.35 -15.82
CA GLY A 310 -3.29 -21.09 -15.40
C GLY A 310 -3.21 -21.58 -13.96
N LYS A 311 -4.34 -22.06 -13.41
CA LYS A 311 -4.39 -22.65 -12.06
C LYS A 311 -3.37 -23.80 -11.86
N ASP A 312 -3.22 -24.63 -12.88
CA ASP A 312 -2.34 -25.81 -12.89
C ASP A 312 -0.93 -25.48 -13.44
N SER A 313 -0.65 -24.19 -13.69
CA SER A 313 0.65 -23.76 -14.19
C SER A 313 1.70 -23.74 -13.08
N SER A 314 2.91 -24.15 -13.45
CA SER A 314 4.13 -23.93 -12.67
C SER A 314 4.55 -22.46 -12.64
N PHE A 315 4.08 -21.65 -13.58
CA PHE A 315 4.36 -20.21 -13.66
C PHE A 315 3.21 -19.42 -13.05
N LYS A 316 3.47 -18.68 -11.98
CA LYS A 316 2.45 -17.85 -11.32
C LYS A 316 2.39 -16.46 -11.92
N ASN A 317 3.55 -15.84 -12.12
CA ASN A 317 3.71 -14.62 -12.90
C ASN A 317 5.17 -14.47 -13.34
N PHE A 318 5.42 -13.55 -14.28
CA PHE A 318 6.77 -13.13 -14.64
C PHE A 318 7.04 -11.69 -14.23
N ALA A 319 8.33 -11.39 -14.01
CA ALA A 319 8.82 -10.04 -13.82
C ALA A 319 10.12 -9.83 -14.61
N TYR A 320 10.47 -8.56 -14.83
CA TYR A 320 11.70 -8.16 -15.51
C TYR A 320 12.36 -6.98 -14.80
N LEU A 321 13.67 -6.80 -15.02
CA LEU A 321 14.42 -5.71 -14.39
C LEU A 321 14.03 -4.35 -14.99
N LYS A 322 13.78 -3.38 -14.12
CA LYS A 322 13.43 -2.00 -14.48
C LYS A 322 14.08 -1.00 -13.54
N VAL A 323 14.46 0.17 -14.06
CA VAL A 323 15.07 1.25 -13.27
C VAL A 323 14.04 2.36 -13.05
N GLY A 324 13.82 2.74 -11.80
CA GLY A 324 12.85 3.79 -11.44
C GLY A 324 13.46 5.19 -11.33
N PHE A 325 12.69 6.14 -10.80
CA PHE A 325 13.12 7.55 -10.68
C PHE A 325 14.20 7.80 -9.62
N ASP A 326 14.44 6.87 -8.72
CA ASP A 326 15.51 6.86 -7.73
C ASP A 326 16.81 6.23 -8.25
N ASP A 327 16.87 5.89 -9.55
CA ASP A 327 17.98 5.18 -10.18
C ASP A 327 18.22 3.75 -9.61
N THR A 328 17.29 3.24 -8.80
CA THR A 328 17.35 1.88 -8.24
C THR A 328 16.71 0.89 -9.21
N ALA A 329 17.34 -0.27 -9.31
CA ALA A 329 16.86 -1.38 -10.12
C ALA A 329 15.89 -2.24 -9.30
N ARG A 330 14.72 -2.51 -9.87
CA ARG A 330 13.62 -3.27 -9.26
C ARG A 330 13.02 -4.27 -10.25
N LEU A 331 12.34 -5.30 -9.75
CA LEU A 331 11.55 -6.20 -10.57
C LEU A 331 10.17 -5.56 -10.87
N SER A 332 9.90 -5.38 -12.16
CA SER A 332 8.59 -4.97 -12.68
C SER A 332 7.78 -6.21 -13.02
N GLU A 333 6.78 -6.52 -12.21
CA GLU A 333 5.86 -7.64 -12.41
C GLU A 333 5.01 -7.41 -13.66
N PHE A 334 4.72 -8.47 -14.40
CA PHE A 334 3.78 -8.38 -15.52
C PHE A 334 2.38 -8.13 -14.94
N ASN A 335 1.77 -7.02 -15.34
CA ASN A 335 0.39 -6.76 -14.99
C ASN A 335 -0.53 -7.88 -15.51
N PRO A 336 -1.56 -8.27 -14.73
CA PRO A 336 -2.64 -9.10 -15.24
C PRO A 336 -3.25 -8.51 -16.52
N ILE A 337 -3.62 -9.36 -17.47
CA ILE A 337 -4.14 -8.92 -18.77
C ILE A 337 -5.64 -8.63 -18.65
N ILE A 338 -6.04 -7.45 -19.10
CA ILE A 338 -7.44 -7.05 -19.24
C ILE A 338 -7.76 -7.00 -20.72
N GLU A 339 -8.60 -7.93 -21.17
CA GLU A 339 -9.08 -7.89 -22.56
C GLU A 339 -10.06 -6.72 -22.73
N PRO A 340 -9.92 -5.93 -23.81
CA PRO A 340 -10.86 -4.86 -24.10
C PRO A 340 -12.25 -5.42 -24.41
N SER A 341 -13.29 -4.61 -24.21
CA SER A 341 -14.64 -5.00 -24.61
C SER A 341 -14.74 -5.23 -26.13
N LYS A 342 -15.74 -5.98 -26.57
CA LYS A 342 -15.99 -6.22 -28.02
C LYS A 342 -16.24 -4.92 -28.79
N ASP A 343 -16.76 -3.90 -28.11
CA ASP A 343 -17.07 -2.58 -28.69
C ASP A 343 -15.88 -1.60 -28.60
N TYR A 344 -14.79 -1.99 -27.93
CA TYR A 344 -13.60 -1.18 -27.81
C TYR A 344 -12.93 -0.98 -29.17
N LYS A 345 -12.90 0.26 -29.63
CA LYS A 345 -12.10 0.65 -30.78
C LYS A 345 -10.73 1.07 -30.29
N LYS A 346 -9.70 0.35 -30.74
CA LYS A 346 -8.31 0.73 -30.50
C LYS A 346 -8.07 2.10 -31.16
N ASP A 347 -7.72 3.10 -30.35
CA ASP A 347 -7.19 4.34 -30.87
C ASP A 347 -5.83 4.04 -31.53
N GLU A 348 -5.80 4.13 -32.86
CA GLU A 348 -4.59 3.91 -33.65
C GLU A 348 -3.51 4.96 -33.35
N ASN A 349 -3.90 6.11 -32.80
CA ASN A 349 -3.00 7.20 -32.41
C ASN A 349 -2.62 7.14 -30.92
N PHE A 350 -2.99 6.07 -30.21
CA PHE A 350 -2.64 5.93 -28.80
C PHE A 350 -1.12 5.93 -28.61
N SER A 351 -0.65 6.74 -27.66
CA SER A 351 0.74 6.80 -27.25
C SER A 351 0.85 6.56 -25.74
N TYR A 352 1.51 5.47 -25.37
CA TYR A 352 1.76 5.11 -23.97
C TYR A 352 2.49 6.23 -23.22
N THR A 353 3.53 6.79 -23.83
CA THR A 353 4.31 7.89 -23.26
C THR A 353 3.45 9.12 -22.99
N LYS A 354 2.59 9.48 -23.95
CA LYS A 354 1.68 10.63 -23.81
C LYS A 354 0.63 10.38 -22.72
N PHE A 355 0.04 9.18 -22.70
CA PHE A 355 -0.90 8.76 -21.65
C PHE A 355 -0.29 8.93 -20.26
N GLN A 356 0.92 8.41 -20.05
CA GLN A 356 1.60 8.50 -18.75
C GLN A 356 1.91 9.95 -18.35
N LYS A 357 2.36 10.78 -19.30
CA LYS A 357 2.59 12.21 -19.05
C LYS A 357 1.30 12.94 -18.66
N ASP A 358 0.23 12.76 -19.43
CA ASP A 358 -1.03 13.46 -19.21
C ASP A 358 -1.65 13.05 -17.86
N SER A 359 -1.60 11.75 -17.53
CA SER A 359 -1.98 11.22 -16.22
C SER A 359 -1.20 11.85 -15.08
N PHE A 360 0.14 11.92 -15.19
CA PHE A 360 0.98 12.53 -14.16
C PHE A 360 0.72 14.04 -14.02
N MET A 361 0.54 14.76 -15.13
CA MET A 361 0.26 16.20 -15.08
C MET A 361 -1.10 16.51 -14.44
N LYS A 362 -2.11 15.64 -14.68
CA LYS A 362 -3.39 15.71 -13.99
C LYS A 362 -3.23 15.42 -12.50
N PHE A 363 -2.51 14.37 -12.13
CA PHE A 363 -2.17 14.05 -10.73
C PHE A 363 -1.53 15.25 -10.02
N TYR A 364 -0.51 15.85 -10.64
CA TYR A 364 0.20 17.00 -10.11
C TYR A 364 -0.73 18.18 -9.85
N LYS A 365 -1.60 18.51 -10.80
CA LYS A 365 -2.57 19.61 -10.66
C LYS A 365 -3.56 19.35 -9.53
N ASP A 366 -4.15 18.16 -9.51
CA ASP A 366 -5.19 17.79 -8.56
C ASP A 366 -4.64 17.69 -7.13
N TYR A 367 -3.39 17.23 -6.95
CA TYR A 367 -2.75 17.18 -5.64
C TYR A 367 -2.55 18.58 -5.08
N ASN A 368 -2.02 19.52 -5.87
CA ASN A 368 -1.81 20.89 -5.41
C ASN A 368 -3.13 21.58 -5.06
N ALA A 369 -4.19 21.36 -5.86
CA ALA A 369 -5.50 21.90 -5.57
C ALA A 369 -6.10 21.36 -4.25
N GLU A 370 -5.91 20.05 -3.98
CA GLU A 370 -6.33 19.43 -2.72
C GLU A 370 -5.51 19.95 -1.53
N PHE A 371 -4.19 20.06 -1.70
CA PHE A 371 -3.27 20.59 -0.69
C PHE A 371 -3.64 22.02 -0.29
N ASP A 372 -3.86 22.91 -1.26
CA ASP A 372 -4.23 24.30 -1.01
C ASP A 372 -5.59 24.40 -0.30
N ALA A 373 -6.58 23.62 -0.74
CA ALA A 373 -7.90 23.59 -0.12
C ALA A 373 -7.84 23.07 1.34
N TYR A 374 -7.07 22.02 1.59
CA TYR A 374 -6.92 21.44 2.91
C TYR A 374 -6.18 22.39 3.86
N ASN A 375 -5.07 22.99 3.43
CA ASN A 375 -4.31 23.95 4.26
C ASN A 375 -5.16 25.15 4.64
N LYS A 376 -5.95 25.69 3.69
CA LYS A 376 -6.88 26.77 3.97
C LYS A 376 -7.95 26.37 5.00
N MET A 377 -8.43 25.13 4.97
CA MET A 377 -9.35 24.61 5.99
C MET A 377 -8.69 24.59 7.38
N ILE A 378 -7.44 24.10 7.46
CA ILE A 378 -6.68 24.04 8.71
C ILE A 378 -6.38 25.45 9.24
N GLU A 379 -5.99 26.39 8.38
CA GLU A 379 -5.75 27.80 8.74
C GLU A 379 -7.01 28.43 9.36
N ASN A 380 -8.18 28.30 8.70
CA ASN A 380 -9.44 28.83 9.22
C ASN A 380 -9.83 28.20 10.58
N LEU A 381 -9.53 26.91 10.76
CA LEU A 381 -9.77 26.22 12.03
C LEU A 381 -8.80 26.69 13.12
N GLY A 382 -7.53 26.93 12.77
CA GLY A 382 -6.52 27.52 13.65
C GLY A 382 -6.89 28.92 14.13
N ASP A 383 -7.36 29.77 13.22
CA ASP A 383 -7.87 31.11 13.55
C ASP A 383 -9.09 31.05 14.48
N SER A 384 -9.92 30.02 14.32
CA SER A 384 -11.06 29.79 15.21
C SER A 384 -10.57 29.32 16.58
N LEU A 385 -9.65 28.35 16.65
CA LEU A 385 -9.04 27.87 17.89
C LEU A 385 -8.45 29.02 18.72
N LYS A 386 -7.66 29.90 18.11
CA LYS A 386 -7.05 31.06 18.80
C LYS A 386 -8.05 32.02 19.43
N LYS A 387 -9.30 32.05 18.96
CA LYS A 387 -10.37 32.88 19.52
C LYS A 387 -11.04 32.24 20.75
N PHE A 388 -11.08 30.91 20.80
CA PHE A 388 -11.98 30.17 21.70
C PHE A 388 -11.26 29.24 22.68
N ASP A 389 -10.01 28.87 22.46
CA ASP A 389 -9.26 27.93 23.32
C ASP A 389 -7.86 28.44 23.67
N GLU A 390 -7.46 28.30 24.94
CA GLU A 390 -6.15 28.72 25.45
C GLU A 390 -5.00 27.79 25.03
N ASN A 391 -5.30 26.54 24.66
CA ASN A 391 -4.34 25.55 24.15
C ASN A 391 -4.32 25.50 22.62
N ALA A 392 -4.81 26.55 21.93
CA ALA A 392 -4.93 26.60 20.48
C ALA A 392 -3.65 26.18 19.75
N ASP A 393 -2.48 26.66 20.18
CA ASP A 393 -1.20 26.39 19.52
C ASP A 393 -0.82 24.90 19.52
N ALA A 394 -1.16 24.17 20.60
CA ALA A 394 -0.92 22.73 20.67
C ALA A 394 -1.79 21.95 19.67
N TYR A 395 -3.06 22.35 19.51
CA TYR A 395 -3.95 21.77 18.52
C TYR A 395 -3.54 22.10 17.09
N ILE A 396 -3.17 23.36 16.83
CA ILE A 396 -2.68 23.82 15.52
C ILE A 396 -1.46 23.01 15.10
N SER A 397 -0.48 22.82 15.99
CA SER A 397 0.72 22.03 15.68
C SER A 397 0.42 20.57 15.31
N LYS A 398 -0.64 19.97 15.89
CA LYS A 398 -1.10 18.62 15.49
C LYS A 398 -1.80 18.65 14.13
N LEU A 399 -2.67 19.62 13.89
CA LEU A 399 -3.42 19.79 12.64
C LEU A 399 -2.52 20.11 11.43
N GLU A 400 -1.45 20.86 11.61
CA GLU A 400 -0.49 21.16 10.53
C GLU A 400 0.23 19.90 10.03
N LYS A 401 0.25 18.82 10.82
CA LYS A 401 0.84 17.53 10.45
C LYS A 401 -0.16 16.58 9.80
N THR A 402 -1.45 16.91 9.78
CA THR A 402 -2.47 16.04 9.20
C THR A 402 -2.63 16.27 7.70
N LYS A 403 -3.25 15.31 7.02
CA LYS A 403 -3.59 15.37 5.60
C LYS A 403 -5.03 14.92 5.37
N SER A 404 -5.62 15.34 4.25
CA SER A 404 -6.91 14.80 3.84
C SER A 404 -6.79 13.32 3.43
N ALA A 405 -7.87 12.55 3.57
CA ALA A 405 -7.88 11.15 3.12
C ALA A 405 -7.54 11.02 1.63
N LYS A 406 -7.96 11.99 0.81
CA LYS A 406 -7.65 12.05 -0.62
C LYS A 406 -6.16 12.30 -0.85
N MET A 407 -5.54 13.21 -0.09
CA MET A 407 -4.08 13.40 -0.17
C MET A 407 -3.35 12.09 0.16
N ILE A 408 -3.67 11.43 1.28
CA ILE A 408 -3.03 10.16 1.66
C ILE A 408 -3.13 9.13 0.53
N SER A 409 -4.33 8.97 -0.06
CA SER A 409 -4.53 8.08 -1.20
C SER A 409 -3.67 8.46 -2.42
N MET A 410 -3.56 9.75 -2.74
CA MET A 410 -2.74 10.24 -3.85
C MET A 410 -1.23 10.05 -3.59
N GLU A 411 -0.78 10.23 -2.35
CA GLU A 411 0.62 10.02 -1.98
C GLU A 411 1.02 8.55 -2.06
N ASN A 412 0.14 7.65 -1.61
CA ASN A 412 0.29 6.21 -1.81
C ASN A 412 0.35 5.87 -3.30
N GLU A 413 -0.49 6.49 -4.11
CA GLU A 413 -0.50 6.28 -5.56
C GLU A 413 0.78 6.75 -6.25
N PHE A 414 1.28 7.92 -5.86
CA PHE A 414 2.56 8.42 -6.34
C PHE A 414 3.70 7.47 -5.98
N LYS A 415 3.74 6.96 -4.74
CA LYS A 415 4.79 6.04 -4.31
C LYS A 415 4.78 4.76 -5.13
N GLN A 416 3.62 4.19 -5.40
CA GLN A 416 3.51 2.96 -6.19
C GLN A 416 3.88 3.17 -7.66
N ALA A 417 3.41 4.28 -8.25
CA ALA A 417 3.70 4.58 -9.64
C ALA A 417 5.17 4.98 -9.88
N THR A 418 5.82 5.65 -8.93
CA THR A 418 7.17 6.23 -9.15
C THR A 418 8.28 5.50 -8.43
N GLY A 419 7.94 4.72 -7.39
CA GLY A 419 8.91 4.14 -6.46
C GLY A 419 9.46 5.11 -5.42
N LEU A 420 9.11 6.39 -5.48
CA LEU A 420 9.65 7.42 -4.59
C LEU A 420 8.72 7.65 -3.40
N GLU A 421 9.30 7.89 -2.22
CA GLU A 421 8.54 8.45 -1.12
C GLU A 421 7.92 9.79 -1.50
N PHE A 422 6.68 10.01 -1.07
CA PHE A 422 6.01 11.24 -1.42
C PHE A 422 6.66 12.44 -0.73
N SER A 423 7.07 13.41 -1.53
CA SER A 423 7.45 14.74 -1.07
C SER A 423 7.21 15.74 -2.20
N ILE A 424 7.04 17.03 -1.87
CA ILE A 424 6.93 18.09 -2.88
C ILE A 424 8.19 18.14 -3.77
N SER A 425 9.36 17.80 -3.21
CA SER A 425 10.61 17.70 -3.97
C SER A 425 10.54 16.57 -5.01
N ASN A 426 10.14 15.36 -4.60
CA ASN A 426 10.00 14.22 -5.51
C ASN A 426 8.89 14.43 -6.54
N LEU A 427 7.78 15.05 -6.16
CA LEU A 427 6.71 15.44 -7.08
C LEU A 427 7.22 16.39 -8.18
N LYS A 428 8.03 17.39 -7.80
CA LYS A 428 8.68 18.31 -8.75
C LYS A 428 9.76 17.61 -9.60
N LYS A 429 10.51 16.67 -9.02
CA LYS A 429 11.51 15.84 -9.73
C LYS A 429 10.87 15.08 -10.89
N VAL A 430 9.77 14.36 -10.62
CA VAL A 430 9.05 13.59 -11.65
C VAL A 430 8.45 14.51 -12.71
N LYS A 431 7.86 15.65 -12.32
CA LYS A 431 7.38 16.67 -13.27
C LYS A 431 8.49 17.15 -14.21
N LYS A 432 9.66 17.48 -13.66
CA LYS A 432 10.82 17.93 -14.45
C LYS A 432 11.31 16.83 -15.40
N ALA A 433 11.32 15.58 -14.96
CA ALA A 433 11.70 14.44 -15.80
C ALA A 433 10.77 14.33 -17.03
N PHE A 434 9.46 14.43 -16.86
CA PHE A 434 8.51 14.45 -17.98
C PHE A 434 8.70 15.65 -18.92
N ILE A 435 9.07 16.82 -18.41
CA ILE A 435 9.37 17.99 -19.26
C ILE A 435 10.68 17.80 -20.05
N THR A 436 11.65 17.11 -19.46
CA THR A 436 13.00 16.95 -20.04
C THR A 436 13.07 15.82 -21.05
N ASN A 437 12.54 14.65 -20.71
CA ASN A 437 12.50 13.48 -21.58
C ASN A 437 11.29 12.61 -21.21
N GLU A 438 10.22 12.77 -21.99
CA GLU A 438 8.96 12.06 -21.77
C GLU A 438 9.12 10.54 -21.83
N ALA A 439 9.91 10.04 -22.78
CA ALA A 439 10.09 8.61 -22.99
C ALA A 439 10.82 7.95 -21.81
N THR A 440 11.91 8.56 -21.33
CA THR A 440 12.62 8.07 -20.15
C THR A 440 11.76 8.15 -18.90
N ALA A 441 11.04 9.26 -18.69
CA ALA A 441 10.15 9.41 -17.53
C ALA A 441 9.01 8.38 -17.53
N ALA A 442 8.35 8.16 -18.68
CA ALA A 442 7.32 7.13 -18.81
C ALA A 442 7.87 5.72 -18.60
N ALA A 443 9.11 5.47 -19.03
CA ALA A 443 9.80 4.20 -18.80
C ALA A 443 10.23 4.00 -17.33
N SER A 444 10.37 5.06 -16.52
CA SER A 444 10.70 4.95 -15.09
C SER A 444 9.49 4.78 -14.16
N LEU A 445 8.26 5.05 -14.65
CA LEU A 445 7.03 4.73 -13.91
C LEU A 445 6.78 3.22 -13.88
N GLN A 446 6.01 2.74 -12.91
CA GLN A 446 5.38 1.41 -12.98
C GLN A 446 4.62 1.25 -14.31
N ASP A 447 4.69 0.05 -14.90
CA ASP A 447 3.96 -0.21 -16.14
C ASP A 447 2.45 -0.10 -15.88
N SER A 448 1.74 0.63 -16.74
CA SER A 448 0.27 0.64 -16.76
C SER A 448 -0.32 -0.22 -17.87
N ASP A 449 0.52 -0.81 -18.72
CA ASP A 449 0.15 -1.73 -19.77
C ASP A 449 0.49 -3.17 -19.36
N SER A 450 -0.16 -4.15 -19.97
CA SER A 450 0.05 -5.57 -19.69
C SER A 450 0.87 -6.21 -20.81
N VAL A 451 1.84 -7.07 -20.46
CA VAL A 451 2.58 -7.87 -21.44
C VAL A 451 1.64 -8.96 -21.96
N ILE A 452 1.33 -8.92 -23.26
CA ILE A 452 0.40 -9.85 -23.91
C ILE A 452 1.11 -10.93 -24.73
N ALA A 453 2.36 -10.69 -25.13
CA ALA A 453 3.15 -11.66 -25.86
C ALA A 453 4.64 -11.45 -25.62
N MET A 454 5.44 -12.50 -25.82
CA MET A 454 6.89 -12.39 -25.76
C MET A 454 7.60 -13.32 -26.76
N LYS A 455 8.83 -12.97 -27.14
CA LYS A 455 9.61 -13.69 -28.15
C LYS A 455 11.09 -13.73 -27.77
N LEU A 456 11.72 -14.89 -27.93
CA LEU A 456 13.16 -15.05 -27.74
C LEU A 456 13.91 -14.55 -28.99
N ASN A 457 14.80 -13.58 -28.80
CA ASN A 457 15.66 -13.06 -29.86
C ASN A 457 16.86 -13.99 -30.09
N LYS A 458 17.47 -13.88 -31.27
CA LYS A 458 18.65 -14.69 -31.64
C LYS A 458 19.84 -14.49 -30.72
N ASP A 459 19.94 -13.30 -30.10
CA ASP A 459 21.02 -12.94 -29.20
C ASP A 459 20.76 -13.36 -27.74
N GLY A 460 19.62 -14.02 -27.48
CA GLY A 460 19.22 -14.52 -26.16
C GLY A 460 18.42 -13.53 -25.32
N THR A 461 18.25 -12.28 -25.76
CA THR A 461 17.31 -11.34 -25.12
C THR A 461 15.86 -11.72 -25.40
N ILE A 462 14.93 -11.19 -24.62
CA ILE A 462 13.52 -11.51 -24.72
C ILE A 462 12.76 -10.24 -25.07
N ARG A 463 12.10 -10.24 -26.22
CA ARG A 463 11.21 -9.16 -26.61
C ARG A 463 9.86 -9.32 -25.93
N LEU A 464 9.42 -8.29 -25.21
CA LEU A 464 8.10 -8.19 -24.61
C LEU A 464 7.23 -7.28 -25.47
N LYS A 465 5.97 -7.68 -25.68
CA LYS A 465 4.95 -6.90 -26.38
C LYS A 465 3.79 -6.60 -25.44
N PHE A 466 3.47 -5.32 -25.31
CA PHE A 466 2.43 -4.82 -24.41
C PHE A 466 1.11 -4.60 -25.16
N ASP A 467 -0.02 -4.60 -24.44
CA ASP A 467 -1.36 -4.31 -24.96
C ASP A 467 -1.52 -2.86 -25.46
N SER A 468 -0.66 -1.95 -25.00
CA SER A 468 -0.47 -0.60 -25.52
C SER A 468 0.13 -0.57 -26.94
N GLY A 469 0.73 -1.67 -27.40
CA GLY A 469 1.51 -1.75 -28.64
C GLY A 469 3.00 -1.45 -28.47
N ARG A 470 3.46 -1.10 -27.27
CA ARG A 470 4.88 -0.95 -26.94
C ARG A 470 5.60 -2.30 -27.04
N GLU A 471 6.85 -2.27 -27.50
CA GLU A 471 7.75 -3.43 -27.46
C GLU A 471 9.08 -3.01 -26.80
N ILE A 472 9.61 -3.87 -25.92
CA ILE A 472 10.92 -3.68 -25.28
C ILE A 472 11.70 -5.00 -25.28
N ASP A 473 13.03 -4.93 -25.34
CA ASP A 473 13.89 -6.10 -25.17
C ASP A 473 14.43 -6.12 -23.74
N VAL A 474 14.27 -7.26 -23.05
CA VAL A 474 14.78 -7.50 -21.68
C VAL A 474 15.83 -8.59 -21.68
N LYS A 475 16.79 -8.49 -20.75
CA LYS A 475 17.90 -9.45 -20.64
C LYS A 475 17.50 -10.72 -19.89
N GLU A 476 16.65 -10.58 -18.87
CA GLU A 476 16.35 -11.63 -17.90
C GLU A 476 14.86 -11.63 -17.58
N LEU A 477 14.31 -12.82 -17.33
CA LEU A 477 12.98 -12.99 -16.75
C LEU A 477 13.08 -13.67 -15.40
N TYR A 478 12.17 -13.30 -14.52
CA TYR A 478 12.04 -13.84 -13.18
C TYR A 478 10.67 -14.47 -13.06
N ASN A 479 10.60 -15.63 -12.40
CA ASN A 479 9.36 -16.32 -12.10
C ASN A 479 9.00 -16.11 -10.63
N ASP A 480 7.73 -15.84 -10.42
CA ASP A 480 7.11 -15.79 -9.10
C ASP A 480 7.06 -17.20 -8.49
N THR A 481 7.70 -17.38 -7.33
CA THR A 481 7.71 -18.67 -6.63
C THR A 481 6.42 -18.91 -5.83
N GLY A 482 5.59 -17.89 -5.66
CA GLY A 482 4.37 -17.90 -4.85
C GLY A 482 4.59 -17.96 -3.33
N LYS A 483 5.85 -17.85 -2.91
CA LYS A 483 6.28 -17.75 -1.50
C LYS A 483 7.48 -16.81 -1.44
N LEU A 484 7.96 -16.52 -0.24
CA LEU A 484 9.22 -15.80 -0.10
C LEU A 484 10.42 -16.74 -0.30
N ASN A 485 11.53 -16.19 -0.78
CA ASN A 485 12.69 -16.93 -1.27
C ASN A 485 13.42 -17.75 -0.18
N THR A 486 13.22 -17.48 1.12
CA THR A 486 13.88 -18.20 2.22
C THR A 486 13.03 -18.43 3.47
N SER A 487 13.55 -19.26 4.38
CA SER A 487 12.94 -19.64 5.66
C SER A 487 12.72 -18.45 6.62
N SER A 488 11.97 -18.71 7.70
CA SER A 488 11.57 -17.71 8.69
C SER A 488 12.72 -17.04 9.46
N GLU A 489 13.92 -17.62 9.50
CA GLU A 489 15.04 -17.05 10.27
C GLU A 489 15.98 -16.18 9.42
N LEU A 490 15.93 -16.33 8.09
CA LEU A 490 16.76 -15.59 7.15
C LEU A 490 15.88 -14.84 6.16
N LYS A 491 15.90 -13.52 6.22
CA LYS A 491 15.33 -12.67 5.18
C LYS A 491 16.29 -12.60 4.02
N THR A 492 15.80 -12.80 2.80
CA THR A 492 16.59 -12.65 1.59
C THR A 492 15.83 -11.92 0.49
N SER A 493 16.57 -11.11 -0.26
CA SER A 493 16.09 -10.52 -1.50
C SER A 493 17.21 -10.55 -2.53
N ILE A 494 16.85 -10.64 -3.81
CA ILE A 494 17.84 -10.55 -4.89
C ILE A 494 18.47 -9.17 -4.85
N ASN A 495 19.81 -9.09 -4.82
CA ASN A 495 20.51 -7.81 -4.91
C ASN A 495 20.67 -7.42 -6.38
N LEU A 496 19.67 -6.70 -6.89
CA LEU A 496 19.64 -6.25 -8.28
C LEU A 496 20.68 -5.16 -8.57
N GLU A 497 20.94 -4.28 -7.60
CA GLU A 497 21.91 -3.18 -7.76
C GLU A 497 23.33 -3.70 -7.99
N ALA A 498 23.70 -4.81 -7.34
CA ALA A 498 24.99 -5.46 -7.49
C ALA A 498 25.33 -5.80 -8.96
N LYS A 499 24.31 -5.99 -9.82
CA LYS A 499 24.50 -6.30 -11.24
C LYS A 499 25.15 -5.17 -12.01
N GLU A 500 24.94 -3.93 -11.58
CA GLU A 500 25.50 -2.72 -12.19
C GLU A 500 26.70 -2.16 -11.40
N MET A 501 27.02 -2.75 -10.24
CA MET A 501 28.17 -2.36 -9.44
C MET A 501 29.49 -2.80 -10.08
N ASN A 502 30.49 -1.92 -10.05
CA ASN A 502 31.86 -2.27 -10.38
C ASN A 502 32.53 -3.04 -9.22
N ASN A 503 33.72 -3.60 -9.47
CA ASN A 503 34.42 -4.40 -8.47
C ASN A 503 34.72 -3.61 -7.17
N VAL A 504 35.03 -2.31 -7.24
CA VAL A 504 35.29 -1.52 -6.03
C VAL A 504 34.02 -1.40 -5.18
N GLN A 505 32.88 -1.13 -5.82
CA GLN A 505 31.58 -1.04 -5.15
C GLN A 505 31.17 -2.39 -4.54
N LEU A 506 31.30 -3.49 -5.28
CA LEU A 506 30.98 -4.82 -4.75
C LEU A 506 31.83 -5.21 -3.54
N ASN A 507 33.12 -4.87 -3.55
CA ASN A 507 34.02 -5.17 -2.44
C ASN A 507 33.87 -4.20 -1.25
N SER A 508 33.02 -3.17 -1.38
CA SER A 508 32.63 -2.29 -0.26
C SER A 508 31.37 -2.76 0.46
N LEU A 509 30.66 -3.75 -0.07
CA LEU A 509 29.51 -4.36 0.58
C LEU A 509 29.94 -5.09 1.86
N ASP A 510 29.06 -5.08 2.87
CA ASP A 510 29.30 -5.89 4.07
C ASP A 510 29.00 -7.36 3.75
N PHE A 511 30.05 -8.18 3.68
CA PHE A 511 29.94 -9.61 3.34
C PHE A 511 29.13 -10.41 4.36
N LYS A 512 28.83 -9.86 5.55
CA LYS A 512 27.91 -10.48 6.50
C LYS A 512 26.44 -10.34 6.05
N ASP A 513 26.13 -9.30 5.28
CA ASP A 513 24.78 -8.91 4.84
C ASP A 513 24.54 -9.28 3.36
N ILE A 514 25.52 -9.92 2.72
CA ILE A 514 25.43 -10.42 1.35
C ILE A 514 25.62 -11.93 1.35
N GLY A 515 24.80 -12.64 0.60
CA GLY A 515 24.87 -14.10 0.45
C GLY A 515 24.77 -14.57 -0.98
N PHE A 516 24.96 -15.87 -1.18
CA PHE A 516 24.76 -16.55 -2.45
C PHE A 516 24.11 -17.91 -2.21
N MET A 517 23.48 -18.45 -3.26
CA MET A 517 22.84 -19.76 -3.21
C MET A 517 23.90 -20.86 -3.34
N GLN A 518 23.96 -21.76 -2.36
CA GLN A 518 24.82 -22.93 -2.33
C GLN A 518 23.95 -24.18 -2.14
N GLY A 519 23.66 -24.88 -3.24
CA GLY A 519 22.59 -25.88 -3.25
C GLY A 519 21.25 -25.19 -3.00
N ASP A 520 20.45 -25.71 -2.06
CA ASP A 520 19.12 -25.16 -1.73
C ASP A 520 19.14 -24.16 -0.56
N LYS A 521 20.32 -23.65 -0.18
CA LYS A 521 20.50 -22.74 0.96
C LYS A 521 21.26 -21.48 0.57
N ILE A 522 20.90 -20.37 1.19
CA ILE A 522 21.67 -19.13 1.09
C ILE A 522 22.72 -19.10 2.21
N VAL A 523 23.97 -18.86 1.83
CA VAL A 523 25.13 -18.74 2.75
C VAL A 523 25.71 -17.34 2.62
N SER A 524 26.04 -16.71 3.75
CA SER A 524 26.68 -15.39 3.74
C SER A 524 28.07 -15.47 3.11
N LEU A 525 28.50 -14.39 2.46
CA LEU A 525 29.84 -14.30 1.90
C LEU A 525 30.90 -14.40 3.01
N LYS A 526 30.62 -13.81 4.18
CA LYS A 526 31.48 -13.90 5.36
C LYS A 526 31.66 -15.35 5.82
N ASP A 527 30.57 -16.11 5.96
CA ASP A 527 30.63 -17.50 6.44
C ASP A 527 31.29 -18.43 5.42
N ALA A 528 31.14 -18.13 4.13
CA ALA A 528 31.86 -18.82 3.07
C ALA A 528 33.37 -18.49 3.02
N GLY A 529 33.83 -17.51 3.81
CA GLY A 529 35.22 -17.05 3.80
C GLY A 529 35.58 -16.23 2.56
N ALA A 530 34.60 -15.53 1.97
CA ALA A 530 34.83 -14.66 0.83
C ALA A 530 35.74 -13.49 1.21
N ILE A 531 36.67 -13.18 0.31
CA ILE A 531 37.62 -12.06 0.42
C ILE A 531 37.46 -11.04 -0.70
N ALA A 532 36.83 -11.43 -1.81
CA ALA A 532 36.50 -10.51 -2.88
C ALA A 532 35.33 -10.99 -3.75
N ILE A 533 34.66 -10.06 -4.41
CA ILE A 533 33.68 -10.31 -5.46
C ILE A 533 34.10 -9.54 -6.72
N ALA A 534 33.99 -10.18 -7.89
CA ALA A 534 34.14 -9.55 -9.19
C ALA A 534 32.85 -9.68 -10.00
N ASN A 535 32.43 -8.56 -10.61
CA ASN A 535 31.33 -8.56 -11.57
C ASN A 535 31.85 -9.04 -12.92
N LEU A 536 31.38 -10.19 -13.39
CA LEU A 536 31.67 -10.75 -14.72
C LEU A 536 30.45 -10.69 -15.64
N SER A 537 29.44 -9.91 -15.26
CA SER A 537 28.22 -9.75 -16.03
C SER A 537 28.51 -9.12 -17.38
N ASN A 538 27.72 -9.51 -18.39
CA ASN A 538 27.79 -8.95 -19.72
C ASN A 538 26.38 -8.57 -20.20
N LYS A 539 26.26 -8.12 -21.45
CA LYS A 539 24.96 -7.70 -21.99
C LYS A 539 23.89 -8.81 -22.04
N PHE A 540 24.28 -10.07 -21.90
CA PHE A 540 23.40 -11.24 -22.03
C PHE A 540 23.16 -12.00 -20.73
N GLU A 541 24.06 -11.95 -19.75
CA GLU A 541 23.90 -12.66 -18.48
C GLU A 541 24.57 -11.94 -17.31
N SER A 542 23.90 -11.96 -16.15
CA SER A 542 24.51 -11.61 -14.86
C SER A 542 25.38 -12.77 -14.35
N LYS A 543 26.62 -12.46 -13.95
CA LYS A 543 27.59 -13.42 -13.42
C LYS A 543 28.55 -12.75 -12.44
N PHE A 544 28.75 -13.39 -11.30
CA PHE A 544 29.70 -12.97 -10.26
C PHE A 544 30.73 -14.06 -10.02
N LEU A 545 31.94 -13.65 -9.66
CA LEU A 545 33.00 -14.52 -9.17
C LEU A 545 33.38 -14.09 -7.75
N ILE A 546 33.21 -15.01 -6.81
CA ILE A 546 33.51 -14.82 -5.39
C ILE A 546 34.82 -15.55 -5.09
N SER A 547 35.85 -14.81 -4.69
CA SER A 547 37.15 -15.36 -4.27
C SER A 547 37.13 -15.66 -2.78
N LEU A 548 37.63 -16.83 -2.38
CA LEU A 548 37.64 -17.30 -0.99
C LEU A 548 39.06 -17.27 -0.40
N ASN A 549 39.15 -17.17 0.93
CA ASN A 549 40.41 -17.17 1.68
C ASN A 549 41.27 -18.44 1.51
N ASN A 550 40.67 -19.55 1.10
CA ASN A 550 41.33 -20.83 0.86
C ASN A 550 41.89 -20.95 -0.57
N GLY A 551 41.89 -19.86 -1.34
CA GLY A 551 42.38 -19.81 -2.72
C GLY A 551 41.42 -20.35 -3.78
N LYS A 552 40.23 -20.84 -3.39
CA LYS A 552 39.18 -21.27 -4.32
C LYS A 552 38.31 -20.07 -4.74
N SER A 553 37.52 -20.28 -5.79
CA SER A 553 36.51 -19.32 -6.24
C SER A 553 35.18 -20.00 -6.51
N ILE A 554 34.09 -19.29 -6.22
CA ILE A 554 32.72 -19.69 -6.54
C ILE A 554 32.19 -18.76 -7.63
N SER A 555 31.55 -19.32 -8.65
CA SER A 555 30.81 -18.51 -9.61
C SER A 555 29.32 -18.65 -9.35
N THR A 556 28.62 -17.52 -9.24
CA THR A 556 27.17 -17.46 -9.07
C THR A 556 26.57 -16.48 -10.07
N ARG A 557 25.29 -16.61 -10.37
CA ARG A 557 24.55 -15.68 -11.25
C ARG A 557 23.84 -14.58 -10.47
N GLU A 558 23.52 -14.87 -9.21
CA GLU A 558 22.82 -13.98 -8.30
C GLU A 558 23.58 -13.91 -6.98
N ILE A 559 23.56 -12.73 -6.38
CA ILE A 559 23.88 -12.53 -4.97
C ILE A 559 22.65 -11.91 -4.30
N TYR A 560 22.52 -12.14 -3.02
CA TYR A 560 21.33 -11.81 -2.24
C TYR A 560 21.70 -10.84 -1.14
N ASN A 561 20.83 -9.87 -0.89
CA ASN A 561 20.81 -9.18 0.39
C ASN A 561 20.27 -10.16 1.42
N ILE A 562 20.98 -10.30 2.54
CA ILE A 562 20.55 -11.18 3.62
C ILE A 562 20.48 -10.42 4.94
N SER A 563 19.49 -10.76 5.76
CA SER A 563 19.43 -10.32 7.14
C SER A 563 18.90 -11.46 7.98
N TYR A 564 19.64 -11.80 9.04
CA TYR A 564 19.15 -12.73 10.04
C TYR A 564 18.08 -12.03 10.88
N LEU A 565 16.96 -12.70 11.06
CA LEU A 565 15.95 -12.30 12.03
C LEU A 565 16.33 -12.99 13.32
N GLU A 566 16.99 -12.25 14.21
CA GLU A 566 17.17 -12.72 15.57
C GLU A 566 15.79 -12.98 16.16
N ASN A 567 15.56 -14.23 16.55
CA ASN A 567 14.32 -14.61 17.18
C ASN A 567 14.43 -14.13 18.63
N ASP A 568 14.07 -12.88 18.91
CA ASP A 568 14.15 -12.27 20.26
C ASP A 568 13.50 -13.15 21.35
N LEU A 569 12.49 -13.93 20.95
CA LEU A 569 11.80 -14.94 21.77
C LEU A 569 12.70 -16.11 22.23
N LYS A 570 13.81 -16.37 21.53
CA LYS A 570 14.79 -17.42 21.86
C LYS A 570 15.92 -16.93 22.76
N SER A 571 16.00 -15.63 23.07
CA SER A 571 16.99 -15.12 24.03
C SER A 571 16.73 -15.73 25.41
N LYS A 572 17.76 -16.35 26.00
CA LYS A 572 17.70 -16.99 27.33
C LYS A 572 18.02 -16.02 28.47
N GLU A 573 18.12 -14.73 28.18
CA GLU A 573 18.41 -13.72 29.20
C GLU A 573 17.23 -13.61 30.16
N LYS A 574 17.53 -13.62 31.47
CA LYS A 574 16.51 -13.40 32.49
C LYS A 574 16.05 -11.95 32.42
N ILE A 575 14.80 -11.75 32.03
CA ILE A 575 14.14 -10.44 32.04
C ILE A 575 13.68 -10.15 33.47
N ASP A 576 14.03 -8.97 33.98
CA ASP A 576 13.59 -8.49 35.29
C ASP A 576 12.06 -8.38 35.33
N GLU A 577 11.43 -8.76 36.45
CA GLU A 577 9.98 -8.67 36.63
C GLU A 577 9.45 -7.25 36.38
N ARG A 578 10.24 -6.21 36.69
CA ARG A 578 9.85 -4.81 36.41
C ARG A 578 9.74 -4.50 34.91
N ASP A 579 10.49 -5.23 34.08
CA ASP A 579 10.57 -5.02 32.65
C ASP A 579 9.51 -5.83 31.89
N LYS A 580 8.85 -6.78 32.55
CA LYS A 580 7.77 -7.59 31.98
C LYS A 580 6.49 -6.79 31.72
N PHE A 581 5.67 -7.35 30.83
CA PHE A 581 4.30 -6.95 30.54
C PHE A 581 3.37 -8.13 30.86
N TYR A 582 2.30 -7.86 31.58
CA TYR A 582 1.25 -8.81 31.93
C TYR A 582 -0.04 -8.46 31.18
N LYS A 583 -0.87 -9.47 30.95
CA LYS A 583 -2.23 -9.27 30.44
C LYS A 583 -3.08 -8.59 31.50
N LYS A 584 -4.09 -7.86 31.06
CA LYS A 584 -5.13 -7.37 31.96
C LYS A 584 -5.77 -8.56 32.68
N VAL A 585 -5.67 -8.59 34.00
CA VAL A 585 -6.41 -9.54 34.81
C VAL A 585 -7.75 -8.88 35.14
N ASP A 586 -8.82 -9.32 34.49
CA ASP A 586 -10.17 -8.93 34.91
C ASP A 586 -10.48 -9.68 36.21
N ILE A 587 -10.27 -9.02 37.35
CA ILE A 587 -10.69 -9.51 38.66
C ILE A 587 -12.20 -9.25 38.79
N LYS A 588 -12.99 -9.99 38.02
CA LYS A 588 -14.42 -10.22 38.27
C LYS A 588 -14.69 -11.71 38.02
N ALA A 589 -14.36 -12.51 39.03
CA ALA A 589 -14.85 -13.87 39.23
C ALA A 589 -15.74 -13.87 40.46
#